data_AF-A0AAJ3NAG9-F1
#
_entry.id   AF-A0AAJ3NAG9-F1
#
_cell.length_a   1.000
_cell.length_b   1.000
_cell.length_c   1.000
_cell.angle_alpha   90.00
_cell.angle_beta   90.00
_cell.angle_gamma   90.00
#
_symmetry.space_group_name_H-M   'P 1'
#
loop_
_entity.id
_entity.type
_entity.pdbx_description
1 polymer ?
#
loop_
_entity_poly.entity_id
_entity_poly.type
_entity_poly.pdbx_seq_one_letter_code
_entity_poly.pdbx_strand_id
1 'polypeptide(L)'
;MTSQTSYEDFRQTEIKKLKQLRNTVYIALFALNCGILFFFIYNFHIVYTSRNITKPSFIPYILPTVLSIQAILLLAIGPLIYITYKRFKTFMGILRNLDKEYMILYQIYISKIARVWAGIPPYVFTKDGFIILRTFGNKTIPYQQIIRTSSKTIKIPGASFKYRLQISTEKQGNFTFTFTQEIQSVFATENIKLKNPDVWINR
;
A
#
# COMPACT_ATOMS: atom_id res chain seq x y z
N MET A 1 31.52 -11.62 -12.47
CA MET A 1 30.40 -12.60 -12.36
C MET A 1 29.64 -12.51 -11.02
N THR A 2 29.69 -11.38 -10.30
CA THR A 2 29.10 -11.22 -8.94
C THR A 2 27.76 -10.46 -8.92
N SER A 3 27.25 -9.97 -10.05
CA SER A 3 26.04 -9.14 -10.08
C SER A 3 24.73 -9.90 -10.27
N GLN A 4 24.76 -11.18 -10.67
CA GLN A 4 23.53 -11.97 -10.91
C GLN A 4 22.86 -12.47 -9.63
N THR A 5 23.66 -12.90 -8.65
CA THR A 5 23.18 -13.35 -7.33
C THR A 5 22.51 -12.21 -6.56
N SER A 6 23.07 -10.99 -6.61
CA SER A 6 22.59 -9.88 -5.79
C SER A 6 21.14 -9.45 -6.04
N TYR A 7 20.66 -9.42 -7.30
CA TYR A 7 19.33 -8.88 -7.61
C TYR A 7 18.21 -9.91 -7.44
N GLU A 8 18.46 -11.20 -7.74
CA GLU A 8 17.49 -12.26 -7.49
C GLU A 8 17.31 -12.49 -5.98
N ASP A 9 18.41 -12.48 -5.22
CA ASP A 9 18.36 -12.55 -3.76
C ASP A 9 17.59 -11.37 -3.17
N PHE A 10 17.82 -10.17 -3.70
CA PHE A 10 17.05 -8.99 -3.33
C PHE A 10 15.56 -9.15 -3.66
N ARG A 11 15.21 -9.62 -4.86
CA ARG A 11 13.82 -9.86 -5.29
C ARG A 11 13.11 -10.83 -4.35
N GLN A 12 13.72 -11.97 -4.04
CA GLN A 12 13.13 -12.97 -3.14
C GLN A 12 12.97 -12.42 -1.71
N THR A 13 13.98 -11.72 -1.21
CA THR A 13 13.96 -11.09 0.11
C THR A 13 12.84 -10.05 0.21
N GLU A 14 12.70 -9.20 -0.80
CA GLU A 14 11.66 -8.18 -0.84
C GLU A 14 10.26 -8.80 -0.89
N ILE A 15 10.05 -9.81 -1.74
CA ILE A 15 8.78 -10.55 -1.81
C ILE A 15 8.46 -11.21 -0.46
N LYS A 16 9.46 -11.78 0.23
CA LYS A 16 9.28 -12.36 1.57
C LYS A 16 8.83 -11.30 2.59
N LYS A 17 9.48 -10.12 2.60
CA LYS A 17 9.10 -8.99 3.47
C LYS A 17 7.69 -8.48 3.16
N LEU A 18 7.31 -8.39 1.89
CA LEU A 18 5.95 -8.02 1.47
C LEU A 18 4.90 -9.03 1.94
N LYS A 19 5.18 -10.33 1.85
CA LYS A 19 4.30 -11.38 2.38
C LYS A 19 4.16 -11.26 3.90
N GLN A 20 5.25 -11.02 4.62
CA GLN A 20 5.23 -10.81 6.07
C GLN A 20 4.36 -9.61 6.44
N LEU A 21 4.58 -8.45 5.79
CA LEU A 21 3.79 -7.25 6.04
C LEU A 21 2.29 -7.48 5.76
N ARG A 22 1.95 -8.15 4.65
CA ARG A 22 0.55 -8.50 4.34
C ARG A 22 -0.07 -9.36 5.44
N ASN A 23 0.66 -10.36 5.92
CA ASN A 23 0.17 -11.24 6.99
C ASN A 23 0.03 -10.48 8.31
N THR A 24 0.95 -9.56 8.64
CA THR A 24 0.84 -8.67 9.79
C THR A 24 -0.43 -7.82 9.72
N VAL A 25 -0.75 -7.27 8.54
CA VAL A 25 -2.01 -6.52 8.33
C VAL A 25 -3.23 -7.41 8.56
N TYR A 26 -3.23 -8.65 8.05
CA TYR A 26 -4.34 -9.58 8.30
C TYR A 26 -4.49 -9.95 9.78
N ILE A 27 -3.39 -10.21 10.47
CA ILE A 27 -3.40 -10.50 11.91
C ILE A 27 -3.95 -9.30 12.68
N ALA A 28 -3.52 -8.08 12.36
CA ALA A 28 -4.03 -6.87 13.00
C ALA A 28 -5.55 -6.69 12.78
N LEU A 29 -6.04 -6.91 11.55
CA LEU A 29 -7.47 -6.84 11.24
C LEU A 29 -8.28 -7.93 11.95
N PHE A 30 -7.73 -9.14 12.04
CA PHE A 30 -8.37 -10.25 12.77
C PHE A 30 -8.41 -9.98 14.28
N ALA A 31 -7.30 -9.54 14.86
CA ALA A 31 -7.21 -9.17 16.26
C ALA A 31 -8.18 -8.03 16.61
N LEU A 32 -8.33 -7.04 15.72
CA LEU A 32 -9.32 -5.97 15.87
C LEU A 32 -10.76 -6.54 15.88
N ASN A 33 -11.10 -7.43 14.94
CA ASN A 33 -12.41 -8.08 14.90
C ASN A 33 -12.68 -8.84 16.22
N CYS A 34 -11.76 -9.72 16.61
CA CYS A 34 -11.89 -10.49 17.85
C CYS A 34 -11.98 -9.59 19.09
N GLY A 35 -11.21 -8.50 19.15
CA GLY A 35 -11.26 -7.54 20.24
C GLY A 35 -12.63 -6.85 20.37
N ILE A 36 -13.22 -6.44 19.24
CA ILE A 36 -14.56 -5.85 19.22
C ILE A 36 -15.60 -6.87 19.67
N LEU A 37 -15.58 -8.09 19.12
CA LEU A 37 -16.53 -9.14 19.52
C LEU A 37 -16.40 -9.49 21.01
N PHE A 38 -15.17 -9.66 21.50
CA PHE A 38 -14.90 -9.94 22.91
C PHE A 38 -15.45 -8.83 23.80
N PHE A 39 -15.22 -7.57 23.45
CA PHE A 39 -15.77 -6.43 24.18
C PHE A 39 -17.30 -6.50 24.29
N PHE A 40 -18.01 -6.75 23.18
CA PHE A 40 -19.47 -6.85 23.22
C PHE A 40 -19.96 -8.06 24.00
N ILE A 41 -19.38 -9.24 23.79
CA ILE A 41 -19.74 -10.46 24.52
C ILE A 41 -19.55 -10.27 26.03
N TYR A 42 -18.44 -9.66 26.44
CA TYR A 42 -18.15 -9.36 27.84
C TYR A 42 -19.18 -8.40 28.45
N ASN A 43 -19.52 -7.32 27.75
CA ASN A 43 -20.55 -6.39 28.21
C ASN A 43 -21.93 -7.04 28.29
N PHE A 44 -22.29 -7.88 27.32
CA PHE A 44 -23.55 -8.62 27.39
C PHE A 44 -23.58 -9.59 28.56
N HIS A 45 -22.45 -10.24 28.88
CA HIS A 45 -22.35 -11.11 30.05
C HIS A 45 -22.64 -10.35 31.35
N ILE A 46 -22.01 -9.18 31.53
CA ILE A 46 -22.27 -8.32 32.70
C ILE A 46 -23.76 -7.98 32.81
N VAL A 47 -24.38 -7.53 31.71
CA VAL A 47 -25.80 -7.16 31.71
C VAL A 47 -26.69 -8.36 32.00
N TYR A 48 -26.41 -9.50 31.38
CA TYR A 48 -27.17 -10.73 31.55
C TYR A 48 -27.17 -11.22 33.01
N THR A 49 -25.99 -11.23 33.64
CA THR A 49 -25.85 -11.58 35.06
C THR A 49 -26.51 -10.55 35.97
N SER A 50 -26.32 -9.25 35.72
CA SER A 50 -26.91 -8.18 36.56
C SER A 50 -28.44 -8.19 36.57
N ARG A 51 -29.06 -8.64 35.47
CA ARG A 51 -30.51 -8.73 35.31
C ARG A 51 -31.08 -10.08 35.75
N ASN A 52 -30.25 -10.99 36.28
CA ASN A 52 -30.64 -12.36 36.68
C ASN A 52 -31.47 -13.09 35.60
N ILE A 53 -31.09 -12.94 34.34
CA ILE A 53 -31.78 -13.61 33.23
C ILE A 53 -31.49 -15.11 33.32
N THR A 54 -32.53 -15.92 33.48
CA THR A 54 -32.42 -17.38 33.64
C THR A 54 -32.89 -18.16 32.41
N LYS A 55 -33.73 -17.56 31.56
CA LYS A 55 -34.19 -18.12 30.29
C LYS A 55 -34.35 -17.03 29.22
N PRO A 56 -33.89 -17.25 27.97
CA PRO A 56 -33.05 -18.37 27.53
C PRO A 56 -31.65 -18.31 28.15
N SER A 57 -30.84 -19.36 27.98
CA SER A 57 -29.43 -19.34 28.39
C SER A 57 -28.65 -18.23 27.66
N PHE A 58 -27.50 -17.85 28.21
CA PHE A 58 -26.72 -16.69 27.75
C PHE A 58 -26.43 -16.70 26.25
N ILE A 59 -25.99 -17.84 25.69
CA ILE A 59 -25.59 -17.93 24.29
C ILE A 59 -26.77 -17.63 23.34
N PRO A 60 -27.93 -18.34 23.41
CA PRO A 60 -29.12 -17.98 22.62
C PRO A 60 -29.59 -16.54 22.83
N TYR A 61 -29.44 -15.99 24.03
CA TYR A 61 -29.84 -14.61 24.34
C TYR A 61 -29.02 -13.58 23.55
N ILE A 62 -27.70 -13.74 23.45
CA ILE A 62 -26.82 -12.77 22.79
C ILE A 62 -26.59 -13.05 21.31
N LEU A 63 -26.83 -14.29 20.86
CA LEU A 63 -26.44 -14.76 19.53
C LEU A 63 -26.96 -13.87 18.39
N PRO A 64 -28.25 -13.45 18.36
CA PRO A 64 -28.75 -12.60 17.27
C PRO A 64 -27.96 -11.28 17.17
N THR A 65 -27.71 -10.63 18.31
CA THR A 65 -27.00 -9.36 18.36
C THR A 65 -25.53 -9.51 17.98
N VAL A 66 -24.86 -10.56 18.48
CA VAL A 66 -23.46 -10.85 18.14
C VAL A 66 -23.32 -11.16 16.65
N LEU A 67 -24.25 -11.91 16.05
CA LEU A 67 -24.25 -12.17 14.61
C LEU A 67 -24.46 -10.90 13.80
N SER A 68 -25.36 -10.00 14.22
CA SER A 68 -25.55 -8.70 13.58
C SER A 68 -24.29 -7.84 13.63
N ILE A 69 -23.62 -7.78 14.79
CA ILE A 69 -22.34 -7.07 14.94
C ILE A 69 -21.29 -7.69 14.01
N GLN A 70 -21.18 -9.02 13.98
CA GLN A 70 -20.22 -9.69 13.11
C GLN A 70 -20.49 -9.44 11.62
N ALA A 71 -21.76 -9.40 11.20
CA ALA A 71 -22.12 -9.08 9.82
C ALA A 71 -21.66 -7.66 9.44
N ILE A 72 -21.87 -6.67 10.32
CA ILE A 72 -21.41 -5.29 10.09
C ILE A 72 -19.87 -5.22 10.06
N LEU A 73 -19.20 -5.92 10.97
CA LEU A 73 -17.74 -5.99 10.98
C LEU A 73 -17.20 -6.62 9.70
N LEU A 74 -17.83 -7.69 9.18
CA LEU A 74 -17.45 -8.30 7.91
C LEU A 74 -17.63 -7.36 6.73
N LEU A 75 -18.68 -6.53 6.71
CA LEU A 75 -18.87 -5.50 5.68
C LEU A 75 -17.77 -4.44 5.68
N ALA A 76 -17.19 -4.12 6.83
CA ALA A 76 -16.06 -3.18 6.92
C ALA A 76 -14.70 -3.85 6.67
N ILE A 77 -14.43 -4.97 7.33
CA ILE A 77 -13.12 -5.64 7.34
C ILE A 77 -12.92 -6.47 6.07
N GLY A 78 -13.96 -7.10 5.54
CA GLY A 78 -13.90 -7.94 4.34
C GLY A 78 -13.32 -7.18 3.12
N PRO A 79 -13.86 -6.01 2.76
CA PRO A 79 -13.30 -5.18 1.70
C PRO A 79 -11.84 -4.77 1.95
N LEU A 80 -11.47 -4.45 3.20
CA LEU A 80 -10.09 -4.09 3.55
C LEU A 80 -9.12 -5.26 3.33
N ILE A 81 -9.51 -6.47 3.74
CA ILE A 81 -8.74 -7.69 3.49
C ILE A 81 -8.60 -7.91 1.98
N TYR A 82 -9.70 -7.81 1.22
CA TYR A 82 -9.69 -8.00 -0.23
C TYR A 82 -8.80 -6.99 -0.95
N ILE A 83 -8.92 -5.70 -0.63
CA ILE A 83 -8.10 -4.63 -1.21
C ILE A 83 -6.62 -4.87 -0.90
N THR A 84 -6.31 -5.22 0.35
CA THR A 84 -4.94 -5.55 0.77
C THR A 84 -4.40 -6.74 0.00
N TYR A 85 -5.16 -7.85 -0.10
CA TYR A 85 -4.79 -9.02 -0.87
C TYR A 85 -4.45 -8.66 -2.32
N LYS A 86 -5.37 -7.95 -2.98
CA LYS A 86 -5.24 -7.58 -4.39
C LYS A 86 -4.01 -6.71 -4.61
N ARG A 87 -3.84 -5.65 -3.81
CA ARG A 87 -2.72 -4.71 -3.92
C ARG A 87 -1.36 -5.40 -3.75
N PHE A 88 -1.20 -6.24 -2.72
CA PHE A 88 0.04 -6.98 -2.49
C PHE A 88 0.29 -8.03 -3.58
N LYS A 89 -0.73 -8.78 -3.99
CA LYS A 89 -0.61 -9.78 -5.07
C LYS A 89 -0.14 -9.14 -6.36
N THR A 90 -0.75 -8.02 -6.76
CA THR A 90 -0.39 -7.30 -7.98
C THR A 90 1.05 -6.79 -7.89
N PHE A 91 1.45 -6.17 -6.78
CA PHE A 91 2.81 -5.66 -6.65
C PHE A 91 3.88 -6.76 -6.65
N MET A 92 3.64 -7.86 -5.92
CA MET A 92 4.54 -9.02 -5.98
C MET A 92 4.62 -9.62 -7.39
N GLY A 93 3.52 -9.60 -8.14
CA GLY A 93 3.52 -10.00 -9.55
C GLY A 93 4.42 -9.13 -10.41
N ILE A 94 4.35 -7.80 -10.23
CA ILE A 94 5.25 -6.85 -10.91
C ILE A 94 6.71 -7.16 -10.57
N LEU A 95 7.05 -7.32 -9.28
CA LEU A 95 8.44 -7.59 -8.88
C LEU A 95 9.00 -8.91 -9.45
N ARG A 96 8.15 -9.93 -9.59
CA ARG A 96 8.56 -11.23 -10.18
C ARG A 96 8.90 -11.12 -11.66
N ASN A 97 8.18 -10.26 -12.38
CA ASN A 97 8.31 -10.11 -13.83
C ASN A 97 9.20 -8.92 -14.22
N LEU A 98 9.83 -8.26 -13.24
CA LEU A 98 10.64 -7.07 -13.47
C LEU A 98 12.00 -7.47 -14.05
N ASP A 99 12.38 -6.90 -15.20
CA ASP A 99 13.70 -7.16 -15.79
C ASP A 99 14.83 -6.74 -14.84
N LYS A 100 16.01 -7.35 -15.04
CA LYS A 100 17.20 -7.12 -14.21
C LYS A 100 17.54 -5.63 -14.02
N GLU A 101 17.54 -4.85 -15.09
CA GLU A 101 17.85 -3.41 -15.04
C GLU A 101 16.89 -2.65 -14.10
N TYR A 102 15.58 -2.90 -14.25
CA TYR A 102 14.55 -2.26 -13.45
C TYR A 102 14.50 -2.78 -12.02
N MET A 103 14.90 -4.04 -11.80
CA MET A 103 15.07 -4.60 -10.45
C MET A 103 16.22 -3.92 -9.70
N ILE A 104 17.34 -3.68 -10.37
CA ILE A 104 18.46 -2.91 -9.81
C ILE A 104 18.03 -1.47 -9.53
N LEU A 105 17.30 -0.84 -10.46
CA LEU A 105 16.78 0.52 -10.26
C LEU A 105 15.84 0.59 -9.05
N TYR A 106 14.98 -0.40 -8.88
CA TYR A 106 14.12 -0.52 -7.71
C TYR A 106 14.93 -0.74 -6.41
N GLN A 107 16.00 -1.54 -6.45
CA GLN A 107 16.90 -1.72 -5.31
C GLN A 107 17.57 -0.39 -4.89
N ILE A 108 18.02 0.42 -5.85
CA ILE A 108 18.61 1.75 -5.60
C ILE A 108 17.55 2.70 -5.04
N TYR A 109 16.33 2.69 -5.59
CA TYR A 109 15.23 3.48 -5.04
C TYR A 109 14.99 3.15 -3.56
N ILE A 110 14.93 1.85 -3.26
CA ILE A 110 14.67 1.33 -1.94
C ILE A 110 15.77 1.64 -0.94
N SER A 111 17.05 1.65 -1.35
CA SER A 111 18.16 2.01 -0.46
C SER A 111 18.20 3.50 -0.12
N LYS A 112 17.58 4.35 -0.94
CA LYS A 112 17.51 5.80 -0.75
C LYS A 112 16.35 6.27 0.13
N ILE A 113 15.33 5.44 0.34
CA ILE A 113 14.17 5.79 1.16
C ILE A 113 14.31 5.24 2.58
N ALA A 114 14.01 6.07 3.57
CA ALA A 114 13.85 5.58 4.94
C ALA A 114 12.55 4.77 5.01
N ARG A 115 12.66 3.45 5.23
CA ARG A 115 11.49 2.57 5.34
C ARG A 115 11.61 1.69 6.58
N VAL A 116 10.59 1.74 7.43
CA VAL A 116 10.48 0.85 8.60
C VAL A 116 10.04 -0.55 8.14
N TRP A 117 9.25 -0.63 7.07
CA TRP A 117 8.74 -1.88 6.49
C TRP A 117 8.86 -1.85 4.96
N ALA A 118 8.89 -3.03 4.33
CA ALA A 118 8.77 -3.15 2.88
C ALA A 118 7.34 -2.79 2.46
N GLY A 119 7.06 -1.49 2.36
CA GLY A 119 5.81 -0.96 1.86
C GLY A 119 5.75 -1.00 0.33
N ILE A 120 4.53 -1.08 -0.21
CA ILE A 120 4.30 -0.96 -1.64
C ILE A 120 4.56 0.51 -2.04
N PRO A 121 5.54 0.78 -2.93
CA PRO A 121 5.84 2.14 -3.35
C PRO A 121 4.65 2.71 -4.15
N PRO A 122 4.59 4.04 -4.30
CA PRO A 122 3.55 4.69 -5.10
C PRO A 122 3.73 4.47 -6.61
N TYR A 123 4.94 4.12 -7.05
CA TYR A 123 5.27 3.86 -8.46
C TYR A 123 6.39 2.82 -8.60
N VAL A 124 6.54 2.27 -9.81
CA VAL A 124 7.68 1.44 -10.23
C VAL A 124 8.05 1.74 -11.67
N PHE A 125 9.35 1.72 -11.98
CA PHE A 125 9.87 1.80 -13.33
C PHE A 125 9.93 0.41 -13.96
N THR A 126 9.44 0.26 -15.19
CA THR A 126 9.56 -0.95 -16.00
C THR A 126 10.04 -0.62 -17.41
N LYS A 127 10.27 -1.66 -18.22
CA LYS A 127 10.63 -1.51 -19.64
C LYS A 127 9.56 -0.75 -20.42
N ASP A 128 8.30 -1.09 -20.19
CA ASP A 128 7.16 -0.55 -20.94
C ASP A 128 6.75 0.85 -20.48
N GLY A 129 7.23 1.29 -19.31
CA GLY A 129 6.93 2.63 -18.81
C GLY A 129 7.00 2.78 -17.29
N PHE A 130 6.44 3.88 -16.84
CA PHE A 130 6.27 4.22 -15.43
C PHE A 130 4.93 3.68 -14.94
N ILE A 131 4.96 2.68 -14.06
CA ILE A 131 3.76 2.10 -13.46
C ILE A 131 3.40 2.88 -12.20
N ILE A 132 2.19 3.44 -12.21
CA ILE A 132 1.55 4.03 -11.04
C ILE A 132 0.77 2.95 -10.31
N LEU A 133 1.11 2.74 -9.04
CA LEU A 133 0.44 1.75 -8.18
C LEU A 133 -0.73 2.41 -7.46
N ARG A 134 -1.95 2.04 -7.85
CA ARG A 134 -3.19 2.52 -7.23
C ARG A 134 -3.91 1.39 -6.51
N THR A 135 -4.80 1.75 -5.59
CA THR A 135 -5.69 0.81 -4.92
C THR A 135 -6.56 0.05 -5.92
N PHE A 136 -7.04 0.74 -6.97
CA PHE A 136 -7.88 0.19 -8.02
C PHE A 136 -7.24 0.44 -9.39
N GLY A 137 -6.68 -0.61 -9.98
CA GLY A 137 -6.10 -0.58 -11.33
C GLY A 137 -4.78 0.18 -11.38
N ASN A 138 -3.69 -0.55 -11.60
CA ASN A 138 -2.41 0.07 -11.91
C ASN A 138 -2.48 0.72 -13.28
N LYS A 139 -1.77 1.84 -13.45
CA LYS A 139 -1.72 2.56 -14.71
C LYS A 139 -0.28 2.62 -15.19
N THR A 140 -0.01 2.09 -16.37
CA THR A 140 1.30 2.18 -17.01
C THR A 140 1.31 3.38 -17.95
N ILE A 141 2.28 4.28 -17.74
CA ILE A 141 2.49 5.45 -18.60
C ILE A 141 3.78 5.22 -19.38
N PRO A 142 3.72 5.09 -20.72
CA PRO A 142 4.94 5.07 -21.54
C PRO A 142 5.76 6.33 -21.31
N TYR A 143 7.09 6.20 -21.22
CA TYR A 143 7.96 7.34 -20.90
C TYR A 143 7.81 8.49 -21.90
N GLN A 144 7.60 8.17 -23.18
CA GLN A 144 7.41 9.12 -24.28
C GLN A 144 6.12 9.94 -24.14
N GLN A 145 5.12 9.42 -23.41
CA GLN A 145 3.87 10.16 -23.18
C GLN A 145 3.98 11.17 -22.04
N ILE A 146 5.05 11.14 -21.25
CA ILE A 146 5.27 12.09 -20.16
C ILE A 146 5.85 13.36 -20.77
N ILE A 147 5.14 14.48 -20.60
CA ILE A 147 5.56 15.79 -21.13
C ILE A 147 6.16 16.68 -20.05
N ARG A 148 5.67 16.54 -18.82
CA ARG A 148 6.07 17.41 -17.72
C ARG A 148 6.07 16.67 -16.41
N THR A 149 7.07 16.95 -15.59
CA THR A 149 7.10 16.59 -14.18
C THR A 149 7.23 17.86 -13.36
N SER A 150 6.47 17.98 -12.27
CA SER A 150 6.62 19.10 -11.34
C SER A 150 6.66 18.61 -9.90
N SER A 151 7.71 18.98 -9.19
CA SER A 151 7.83 18.73 -7.75
C SER A 151 7.49 20.00 -6.98
N LYS A 152 6.80 19.91 -5.85
CA LYS A 152 6.59 21.03 -4.93
C LYS A 152 6.63 20.58 -3.48
N THR A 153 7.28 21.35 -2.63
CA THR A 153 7.22 21.16 -1.17
C THR A 153 5.97 21.82 -0.61
N ILE A 154 5.16 21.04 0.12
CA ILE A 154 3.97 21.49 0.81
C ILE A 154 4.31 21.64 2.29
N LYS A 155 4.23 22.87 2.77
CA LYS A 155 4.29 23.18 4.21
C LYS A 155 2.90 22.98 4.81
N ILE A 156 2.81 22.13 5.83
CA ILE A 156 1.58 21.92 6.59
C ILE A 156 1.81 22.54 7.97
N PRO A 157 1.00 23.53 8.40
CA PRO A 157 1.11 24.08 9.74
C PRO A 157 1.01 22.98 10.81
N GLY A 158 1.99 22.92 11.72
CA GLY A 158 2.02 21.94 12.81
C GLY A 158 2.33 20.50 12.42
N ALA A 159 2.73 20.22 11.17
CA ALA A 159 3.06 18.86 10.72
C ALA A 159 4.32 18.82 9.83
N SER A 160 4.83 17.61 9.60
CA SER A 160 5.99 17.40 8.71
C SER A 160 5.68 17.80 7.27
N PHE A 161 6.70 18.33 6.58
CA PHE A 161 6.62 18.65 5.16
C PHE A 161 6.14 17.45 4.33
N LYS A 162 5.37 17.75 3.28
CA LYS A 162 5.00 16.79 2.24
C LYS A 162 5.58 17.22 0.91
N TYR A 163 5.87 16.26 0.05
CA TYR A 163 6.43 16.53 -1.27
C TYR A 163 5.45 16.07 -2.32
N ARG A 164 4.96 17.00 -3.13
CA ARG A 164 4.03 16.71 -4.22
C ARG A 164 4.80 16.50 -5.50
N LEU A 165 4.52 15.41 -6.21
CA LEU A 165 4.96 15.21 -7.59
C LEU A 165 3.74 15.21 -8.51
N GLN A 166 3.78 16.02 -9.54
CA GLN A 166 2.80 16.02 -10.63
C GLN A 166 3.46 15.49 -11.90
N ILE A 167 2.81 14.54 -12.56
CA ILE A 167 3.22 13.99 -13.85
C ILE A 167 2.12 14.30 -14.85
N SER A 168 2.42 15.14 -15.82
CA SER A 168 1.52 15.46 -16.93
C SER A 168 1.87 14.60 -18.13
N THR A 169 0.84 14.10 -18.78
CA THR A 169 0.98 13.26 -19.97
C THR A 169 0.18 13.84 -21.14
N GLU A 170 0.59 13.55 -22.37
CA GLU A 170 -0.11 14.03 -23.58
C GLU A 170 -1.55 13.53 -23.65
N LYS A 171 -1.76 12.25 -23.34
CA LYS A 171 -3.03 11.55 -23.59
C LYS A 171 -3.80 11.20 -22.32
N GLN A 172 -3.12 11.08 -21.18
CA GLN A 172 -3.68 10.43 -20.00
C GLN A 172 -3.97 11.38 -18.83
N GLY A 173 -3.76 12.68 -19.04
CA GLY A 173 -4.01 13.75 -18.06
C GLY A 173 -2.88 13.92 -17.05
N ASN A 174 -3.23 14.52 -15.90
CA ASN A 174 -2.30 14.86 -14.81
C ASN A 174 -2.43 13.87 -13.65
N PHE A 175 -1.29 13.39 -13.16
CA PHE A 175 -1.20 12.50 -12.01
C PHE A 175 -0.51 13.20 -10.86
N THR A 176 -1.14 13.26 -9.70
CA THR A 176 -0.55 13.88 -8.51
C THR A 176 -0.25 12.83 -7.45
N PHE A 177 0.96 12.88 -6.91
CA PHE A 177 1.45 12.07 -5.81
C PHE A 177 1.85 12.95 -4.66
N THR A 178 1.65 12.47 -3.44
CA THR A 178 2.15 13.13 -2.24
C THR A 178 3.02 12.14 -1.47
N PHE A 179 4.23 12.58 -1.16
CA PHE A 179 5.27 11.79 -0.52
C PHE A 179 5.61 12.38 0.84
N THR A 180 6.14 11.53 1.72
CA THR A 180 6.69 11.95 3.01
C THR A 180 8.17 12.30 2.93
N GLN A 181 8.87 11.82 1.90
CA GLN A 181 10.30 12.06 1.71
C GLN A 181 10.56 12.63 0.32
N GLU A 182 11.34 13.71 0.27
CA GLU A 182 11.66 14.44 -0.97
C GLU A 182 12.33 13.54 -2.02
N ILE A 183 13.18 12.63 -1.55
CA ILE A 183 13.93 11.70 -2.40
C ILE A 183 13.01 10.84 -3.28
N GLN A 184 11.76 10.60 -2.87
CA GLN A 184 10.78 9.88 -3.68
C GLN A 184 10.38 10.69 -4.91
N SER A 185 10.10 11.99 -4.76
CA SER A 185 9.81 12.87 -5.90
C SER A 185 11.02 13.11 -6.79
N VAL A 186 12.19 13.30 -6.19
CA VAL A 186 13.44 13.59 -6.92
C VAL A 186 13.85 12.37 -7.74
N PHE A 187 13.87 11.19 -7.12
CA PHE A 187 14.20 9.94 -7.81
C PHE A 187 13.28 9.67 -9.00
N ALA A 188 11.98 9.92 -8.84
CA ALA A 188 11.03 9.76 -9.94
C ALA A 188 11.35 10.73 -11.10
N THR A 189 11.54 12.01 -10.78
CA THR A 189 11.78 13.07 -11.76
C THR A 189 13.06 12.84 -12.55
N GLU A 190 14.15 12.49 -11.86
CA GLU A 190 15.45 12.24 -12.49
C GLU A 190 15.40 11.01 -13.41
N ASN A 191 14.84 9.89 -12.95
CA ASN A 191 14.78 8.68 -13.77
C ASN A 191 13.81 8.80 -14.95
N ILE A 192 12.73 9.57 -14.81
CA ILE A 192 11.85 9.91 -15.95
C ILE A 192 12.63 10.72 -16.98
N LYS A 193 13.39 11.75 -16.59
CA LYS A 193 14.20 12.57 -17.50
C LYS A 193 15.30 11.79 -18.19
N LEU A 194 15.91 10.82 -17.50
CA LEU A 194 16.89 9.92 -18.10
C LEU A 194 16.28 9.01 -19.18
N LYS A 195 15.01 8.59 -19.01
CA LYS A 195 14.31 7.73 -19.98
C LYS A 195 13.57 8.51 -21.07
N ASN A 196 13.23 9.78 -20.83
CA ASN A 196 12.68 10.71 -21.80
C ASN A 196 13.34 12.10 -21.62
N PRO A 197 14.42 12.38 -22.39
CA PRO A 197 15.14 13.65 -22.32
C PRO A 197 14.31 14.88 -22.66
N ASP A 198 13.18 14.74 -23.34
CA ASP A 198 12.33 15.87 -23.75
C ASP A 198 11.35 16.31 -22.65
N VAL A 199 11.25 15.55 -21.54
CA VAL A 199 10.39 15.91 -20.40
C VAL A 199 10.79 17.25 -19.81
N TRP A 200 9.83 18.16 -19.71
CA TRP A 200 10.03 19.41 -18.97
C TRP A 200 9.97 19.16 -17.46
N ILE A 201 11.01 19.58 -16.74
CA ILE A 201 11.05 19.54 -15.27
C ILE A 201 10.74 20.94 -14.72
N ASN A 202 9.79 21.01 -13.79
CA ASN A 202 9.47 22.22 -13.04
C ASN A 202 9.59 21.96 -11.53
N ARG A 203 10.73 22.33 -10.95
CA ARG A 203 11.02 22.13 -9.52
C ARG A 203 10.39 23.19 -8.62
#